data_AF-A0AB38R481-F1
#
_entry.id   AF-A0AB38R481-F1
#
_cell.length_a   1.000
_cell.length_b   1.000
_cell.length_c   1.000
_cell.angle_alpha   90.00
_cell.angle_beta   90.00
_cell.angle_gamma   90.00
#
_symmetry.space_group_name_H-M   'P 1'
#
loop_
_entity.id
_entity.type
_entity.pdbx_description
1 polymer ?
#
loop_
_entity_poly.entity_id
_entity_poly.type
_entity_poly.pdbx_seq_one_letter_code
_entity_poly.pdbx_strand_id
1 'polypeptide(L)'
;MKILVSFVLRKGQIERFNKVIPEHLRTRLLRKFILNEYELPKDESELVSLFLEPEESEVYPFRLSEEVLERLDILVDKVNNYGEKLASQKTTNRSSIMRNIMDRIIEKYEKNPVSERKWKMKPVHVTKEQKELLQKYIDQREISAVLEDFILEEYKGPSVSVQELKRRPKEKMEILVITISDDATEYLKKIISQYRAEDKVKMAHILRDAINQLIKKLENENPQKKALELRLKHTIEELMQYSTIEEVQELLENYNTKEE
;
A
#
# COMPACT_ATOMS: atom_id res chain seq x y z
N MET A 1 -5.38 11.15 -9.99
CA MET A 1 -6.31 12.17 -9.42
C MET A 1 -7.19 11.51 -8.36
N LYS A 2 -7.72 12.24 -7.36
CA LYS A 2 -8.71 11.68 -6.39
C LYS A 2 -10.11 12.15 -6.75
N ILE A 3 -11.05 11.22 -6.87
CA ILE A 3 -12.43 11.44 -7.30
C ILE A 3 -13.35 11.15 -6.10
N LEU A 4 -14.35 12.00 -5.91
CA LEU A 4 -15.39 11.79 -4.90
C LEU A 4 -16.48 10.91 -5.50
N VAL A 5 -16.72 9.74 -4.92
CA VAL A 5 -17.73 8.77 -5.38
C VAL A 5 -18.54 8.30 -4.19
N SER A 6 -19.87 8.23 -4.36
CA SER A 6 -20.79 7.79 -3.31
C SER A 6 -21.16 6.32 -3.49
N PHE A 7 -21.20 5.57 -2.39
CA PHE A 7 -21.52 4.16 -2.38
C PHE A 7 -22.73 3.90 -1.48
N VAL A 8 -23.56 2.92 -1.86
CA VAL A 8 -24.70 2.45 -1.07
C VAL A 8 -24.23 1.33 -0.15
N LEU A 9 -24.14 1.62 1.13
CA LEU A 9 -23.66 0.72 2.18
C LEU A 9 -24.83 0.18 3.02
N ARG A 10 -24.59 -0.87 3.80
CA ARG A 10 -25.58 -1.30 4.81
C ARG A 10 -25.60 -0.28 5.94
N LYS A 11 -26.77 -0.04 6.52
CA LYS A 11 -26.90 0.88 7.66
C LYS A 11 -25.97 0.47 8.81
N GLY A 12 -25.22 1.43 9.35
CA GLY A 12 -24.28 1.21 10.45
C GLY A 12 -22.98 0.49 10.06
N GLN A 13 -22.81 0.12 8.78
CA GLN A 13 -21.58 -0.51 8.30
C GLN A 13 -20.40 0.46 8.37
N ILE A 14 -20.63 1.74 8.05
CA ILE A 14 -19.60 2.77 8.17
C ILE A 14 -19.20 3.03 9.62
N GLU A 15 -20.17 2.96 10.55
CA GLU A 15 -19.92 3.15 11.97
C GLU A 15 -19.07 2.02 12.53
N ARG A 16 -19.36 0.77 12.14
CA ARG A 16 -18.52 -0.39 12.48
C ARG A 16 -17.12 -0.25 11.92
N PHE A 17 -16.99 0.10 10.65
CA PHE A 17 -15.69 0.36 10.02
C PHE A 17 -14.91 1.47 10.75
N ASN A 18 -15.58 2.55 11.12
CA ASN A 18 -14.99 3.68 11.84
C ASN A 18 -14.54 3.32 13.27
N LYS A 19 -15.19 2.34 13.91
CA LYS A 19 -14.81 1.85 15.24
C LYS A 19 -13.55 0.97 15.22
N VAL A 20 -13.35 0.20 14.16
CA VAL A 20 -12.20 -0.73 14.07
C VAL A 20 -10.96 -0.09 13.44
N ILE A 21 -11.13 1.00 12.67
CA ILE A 21 -10.04 1.70 11.99
C ILE A 21 -10.01 3.19 12.37
N PRO A 22 -8.89 3.71 12.89
CA PRO A 22 -8.66 5.12 13.15
C PRO A 22 -8.80 5.98 11.90
N GLU A 23 -9.39 7.17 12.04
CA GLU A 23 -9.75 8.07 10.93
C GLU A 23 -8.64 8.29 9.91
N HIS A 24 -7.43 8.57 10.40
CA HIS A 24 -6.26 8.86 9.58
C HIS A 24 -5.76 7.66 8.75
N LEU A 25 -6.12 6.42 9.11
CA LEU A 25 -5.75 5.20 8.36
C LEU A 25 -6.82 4.73 7.39
N ARG A 26 -8.08 5.14 7.58
CA ARG A 26 -9.24 4.62 6.85
C ARG A 26 -9.03 4.61 5.34
N THR A 27 -8.66 5.75 4.76
CA THR A 27 -8.43 5.87 3.31
C THR A 27 -7.23 5.04 2.83
N ARG A 28 -6.13 5.02 3.60
CA ARG A 28 -4.91 4.29 3.22
C ARG A 28 -5.14 2.78 3.26
N LEU A 29 -5.73 2.28 4.34
CA LEU A 29 -6.04 0.87 4.53
C LEU A 29 -7.06 0.40 3.50
N LEU A 30 -8.13 1.16 3.27
CA LEU A 30 -9.12 0.82 2.26
C LEU A 30 -8.48 0.72 0.87
N ARG A 31 -7.64 1.69 0.48
CA ARG A 31 -6.90 1.64 -0.80
C ARG A 31 -5.97 0.42 -0.88
N LYS A 32 -5.12 0.21 0.12
CA LYS A 32 -4.17 -0.93 0.15
C LYS A 32 -4.93 -2.25 0.04
N PHE A 33 -6.03 -2.39 0.77
CA PHE A 33 -6.83 -3.59 0.78
C PHE A 33 -7.47 -3.85 -0.60
N ILE A 34 -8.09 -2.85 -1.22
CA ILE A 34 -8.70 -3.00 -2.55
C ILE A 34 -7.68 -3.39 -3.62
N LEU A 35 -6.50 -2.76 -3.62
CA LEU A 35 -5.49 -2.95 -4.65
C LEU A 35 -4.72 -4.27 -4.49
N ASN A 36 -4.39 -4.64 -3.24
CA ASN A 36 -3.38 -5.66 -2.99
C ASN A 36 -3.87 -6.89 -2.23
N GLU A 37 -4.97 -6.79 -1.48
CA GLU A 37 -5.38 -7.85 -0.53
C GLU A 37 -6.74 -8.46 -0.87
N TYR A 38 -7.66 -7.69 -1.45
CA TYR A 38 -9.01 -8.16 -1.73
C TYR A 38 -9.04 -9.10 -2.93
N GLU A 39 -9.52 -10.31 -2.67
CA GLU A 39 -9.93 -11.28 -3.66
C GLU A 39 -11.43 -11.51 -3.56
N LEU A 40 -12.07 -11.76 -4.71
CA LEU A 40 -13.47 -12.16 -4.74
C LEU A 40 -13.67 -13.47 -3.95
N PRO A 41 -14.83 -13.65 -3.29
CA PRO A 41 -15.19 -14.92 -2.68
C PRO A 41 -15.07 -16.06 -3.69
N LYS A 42 -14.54 -17.20 -3.23
CA LYS A 42 -14.47 -18.44 -4.03
C LYS A 42 -15.72 -19.31 -3.82
N ASP A 43 -16.42 -19.10 -2.72
CA ASP A 43 -17.65 -19.79 -2.41
C ASP A 43 -18.82 -19.19 -3.21
N GLU A 44 -19.61 -20.06 -3.83
CA GLU A 44 -20.73 -19.67 -4.67
C GLU A 44 -21.83 -18.94 -3.88
N SER A 45 -22.09 -19.35 -2.63
CA SER A 45 -23.11 -18.70 -1.80
C SER A 45 -22.70 -17.27 -1.43
N GLU A 46 -21.42 -17.04 -1.15
CA GLU A 46 -20.87 -15.70 -0.93
C GLU A 46 -20.91 -14.86 -2.21
N LEU A 47 -20.57 -15.42 -3.37
CA LEU A 47 -20.68 -14.71 -4.65
C LEU A 47 -22.14 -14.32 -4.95
N VAL A 48 -23.09 -15.22 -4.70
CA VAL A 48 -24.52 -14.93 -4.88
C VAL A 48 -24.98 -13.78 -3.98
N SER A 49 -24.42 -13.67 -2.77
CA SER A 49 -24.75 -12.57 -1.84
C SER A 49 -24.36 -11.19 -2.37
N LEU A 50 -23.41 -11.10 -3.32
CA LEU A 50 -23.00 -9.83 -3.94
C LEU A 50 -24.06 -9.27 -4.90
N PHE A 51 -25.04 -10.07 -5.31
CA PHE A 51 -26.17 -9.61 -6.12
C PHE A 51 -27.36 -9.14 -5.27
N LEU A 52 -27.29 -9.32 -3.94
CA LEU A 52 -28.37 -8.93 -3.04
C LEU A 52 -28.20 -7.46 -2.64
N GLU A 53 -29.28 -6.70 -2.79
CA GLU A 53 -29.37 -5.37 -2.19
C GLU A 53 -29.76 -5.50 -0.71
N PRO A 54 -29.19 -4.67 0.17
CA PRO A 54 -29.53 -4.69 1.58
C PRO A 54 -30.94 -4.12 1.83
N GLU A 55 -31.63 -4.67 2.83
CA GLU A 55 -32.96 -4.18 3.25
C GLU A 55 -32.91 -2.74 3.78
N GLU A 56 -31.87 -2.41 4.56
CA GLU A 56 -31.58 -1.06 5.04
C GLU A 56 -30.23 -0.57 4.54
N SER A 57 -30.22 0.62 3.92
CA SER A 57 -29.02 1.21 3.32
C SER A 57 -28.78 2.66 3.70
N GLU A 58 -27.52 3.07 3.60
CA GLU A 58 -27.05 4.45 3.76
C GLU A 58 -26.09 4.81 2.63
N VAL A 59 -26.10 6.07 2.19
CA VAL A 59 -25.19 6.56 1.15
C VAL A 59 -24.00 7.23 1.81
N TYR A 60 -22.79 6.78 1.48
CA TYR A 60 -21.56 7.35 2.03
C TYR A 60 -20.56 7.74 0.94
N PRO A 61 -20.01 8.97 0.97
CA PRO A 61 -19.02 9.43 0.00
C PRO A 61 -17.60 9.00 0.36
N PHE A 62 -16.85 8.48 -0.62
CA PHE A 62 -15.43 8.17 -0.50
C PHE A 62 -14.62 8.98 -1.51
N ARG A 63 -13.42 9.42 -1.09
CA ARG A 63 -12.42 9.99 -1.99
C ARG A 63 -11.42 8.91 -2.39
N LEU A 64 -11.56 8.40 -3.61
CA LEU A 64 -10.75 7.29 -4.13
C LEU A 64 -9.87 7.75 -5.28
N SER A 65 -8.73 7.11 -5.48
CA SER A 65 -7.93 7.31 -6.69
C SER A 65 -8.57 6.58 -7.87
N GLU A 66 -8.29 7.07 -9.07
CA GLU A 66 -8.70 6.46 -10.34
C GLU A 66 -8.33 4.97 -10.41
N GLU A 67 -7.08 4.62 -10.09
CA GLU A 67 -6.60 3.23 -9.95
C GLU A 67 -7.48 2.34 -9.04
N VAL A 68 -8.03 2.90 -7.95
CA VAL A 68 -8.92 2.13 -7.05
C VAL A 68 -10.29 1.94 -7.68
N LEU A 69 -10.79 2.92 -8.42
CA LEU A 69 -12.06 2.82 -9.13
C LEU A 69 -11.97 1.83 -10.28
N GLU A 70 -10.90 1.87 -11.06
CA GLU A 70 -10.59 0.88 -12.11
C GLU A 70 -10.54 -0.54 -11.53
N ARG A 71 -9.87 -0.71 -10.38
CA ARG A 71 -9.84 -2.00 -9.70
C ARG A 71 -11.24 -2.48 -9.28
N LEU A 72 -12.09 -1.58 -8.79
CA LEU A 72 -13.48 -1.91 -8.46
C LEU A 72 -14.29 -2.29 -9.70
N ASP A 73 -14.08 -1.63 -10.84
CA ASP A 73 -14.72 -1.98 -12.12
C ASP A 73 -14.33 -3.39 -12.57
N ILE A 74 -13.03 -3.70 -12.55
CA ILE A 74 -12.53 -5.05 -12.86
C ILE A 74 -13.20 -6.12 -11.98
N LEU A 75 -13.43 -5.82 -10.70
CA LEU A 75 -14.11 -6.74 -9.78
C LEU A 75 -15.59 -6.89 -10.10
N VAL A 76 -16.28 -5.80 -10.44
CA VAL A 76 -17.68 -5.81 -10.89
C VAL A 76 -17.83 -6.64 -12.15
N ASP A 77 -16.99 -6.43 -13.16
CA ASP A 77 -17.03 -7.16 -14.42
C ASP A 77 -16.80 -8.66 -14.23
N LYS A 78 -15.86 -9.04 -13.36
CA LYS A 78 -15.62 -10.44 -13.02
C LYS A 78 -16.85 -11.11 -12.38
N VAL A 79 -17.53 -10.41 -11.47
CA VAL A 79 -18.73 -10.94 -10.82
C VAL A 79 -19.91 -10.99 -11.80
N ASN A 80 -20.08 -9.98 -12.65
CA ASN A 80 -21.12 -9.97 -13.68
C ASN A 80 -20.95 -11.10 -14.69
N ASN A 81 -19.71 -11.34 -15.16
CA ASN A 81 -19.39 -12.48 -16.03
C ASN A 81 -19.69 -13.83 -15.38
N TYR A 82 -19.63 -13.92 -14.04
CA TYR A 82 -20.06 -15.11 -13.31
C TYR A 82 -21.59 -15.19 -13.19
N GLY A 83 -22.25 -14.06 -12.90
CA GLY A 83 -23.72 -13.95 -12.82
C GLY A 83 -24.44 -14.27 -14.13
N GLU A 84 -23.84 -13.91 -15.27
CA GLU A 84 -24.34 -14.28 -16.60
C GLU A 84 -24.34 -15.80 -16.83
N LYS A 85 -23.33 -16.50 -16.30
CA LYS A 85 -23.23 -17.97 -16.39
C LYS A 85 -24.25 -18.68 -15.51
N LEU A 86 -24.77 -18.02 -14.47
CA LEU A 86 -25.73 -18.57 -13.51
C LEU A 86 -27.19 -18.59 -13.99
N ALA A 87 -27.44 -18.45 -15.30
CA ALA A 87 -28.79 -18.46 -15.92
C ALA A 87 -29.82 -17.48 -15.31
N SER A 88 -29.37 -16.55 -14.47
CA SER A 88 -30.23 -15.69 -13.65
C SER A 88 -30.07 -14.20 -13.96
N GLN A 89 -29.27 -13.83 -14.97
CA GLN A 89 -29.01 -12.44 -15.41
C GLN A 89 -28.77 -11.47 -14.25
N LYS A 90 -28.08 -11.92 -13.21
CA LYS A 90 -27.81 -11.10 -12.04
C LYS A 90 -26.64 -10.18 -12.33
N THR A 91 -26.84 -8.89 -12.07
CA THR A 91 -25.80 -7.86 -12.18
C THR A 91 -25.46 -7.31 -10.81
N THR A 92 -24.21 -6.94 -10.63
CA THR A 92 -23.67 -6.29 -9.45
C THR A 92 -23.10 -4.94 -9.84
N ASN A 93 -22.81 -4.11 -8.83
CA ASN A 93 -22.26 -2.78 -9.02
C ASN A 93 -21.16 -2.50 -7.98
N ARG A 94 -20.48 -1.35 -8.13
CA ARG A 94 -19.39 -0.95 -7.24
C ARG A 94 -19.82 -0.89 -5.76
N SER A 95 -21.09 -0.57 -5.47
CA SER A 95 -21.61 -0.53 -4.10
C SER A 95 -21.67 -1.91 -3.48
N SER A 96 -22.13 -2.93 -4.21
CA SER A 96 -22.13 -4.31 -3.74
C SER A 96 -20.74 -4.82 -3.41
N ILE A 97 -19.76 -4.54 -4.28
CA ILE A 97 -18.36 -4.92 -4.05
C ILE A 97 -17.79 -4.16 -2.84
N MET A 98 -18.04 -2.85 -2.74
CA MET A 98 -17.60 -2.03 -1.61
C MET A 98 -18.19 -2.53 -0.27
N ARG A 99 -19.47 -2.93 -0.24
CA ARG A 99 -20.09 -3.53 0.96
C ARG A 99 -19.31 -4.77 1.42
N ASN A 100 -19.00 -5.68 0.51
CA ASN A 100 -18.25 -6.90 0.86
C ASN A 100 -16.81 -6.59 1.31
N ILE A 101 -16.13 -5.66 0.62
CA ILE A 101 -14.80 -5.18 1.03
C ILE A 101 -14.84 -4.64 2.46
N MET A 102 -15.82 -3.80 2.79
CA MET A 102 -15.93 -3.27 4.14
C MET A 102 -16.17 -4.36 5.19
N ASP A 103 -17.01 -5.36 4.90
CA ASP A 103 -17.22 -6.49 5.81
C ASP A 103 -15.92 -7.24 6.07
N ARG A 104 -15.18 -7.58 5.01
CA ARG A 104 -13.88 -8.29 5.14
C ARG A 104 -12.86 -7.48 5.93
N ILE A 105 -12.83 -6.16 5.74
CA ILE A 105 -11.96 -5.28 6.53
C ILE A 105 -12.41 -5.27 8.00
N ILE A 106 -13.72 -5.13 8.26
CA ILE A 106 -14.26 -5.14 9.61
C ILE A 106 -13.90 -6.44 10.30
N GLU A 107 -14.21 -7.59 9.70
CA GLU A 107 -13.90 -8.92 10.24
C GLU A 107 -12.41 -9.10 10.55
N LYS A 108 -11.54 -8.61 9.66
CA LYS A 108 -10.07 -8.66 9.85
C LYS A 108 -9.61 -7.90 11.09
N TYR A 109 -10.22 -6.76 11.41
CA TYR A 109 -9.80 -5.87 12.50
C TYR A 109 -10.74 -5.85 13.71
N GLU A 110 -11.86 -6.56 13.68
CA GLU A 110 -12.81 -6.62 14.81
C GLU A 110 -12.22 -7.36 16.02
N LYS A 111 -11.39 -8.39 15.77
CA LYS A 111 -10.67 -9.13 16.82
C LYS A 111 -9.39 -8.44 17.29
N ASN A 112 -8.80 -7.60 16.44
CA ASN A 112 -7.59 -6.83 16.73
C ASN A 112 -7.76 -5.41 16.16
N PRO A 113 -8.45 -4.51 16.89
CA PRO A 113 -8.68 -3.15 16.42
C PRO A 113 -7.36 -2.44 16.12
N VAL A 114 -7.35 -1.64 15.05
CA VAL A 114 -6.16 -0.89 14.70
C VAL A 114 -5.94 0.18 15.77
N SER A 115 -4.91 0.02 16.58
CA SER A 115 -4.55 0.98 17.64
C SER A 115 -4.36 2.38 17.05
N GLU A 116 -4.84 3.42 17.74
CA GLU A 116 -4.51 4.80 17.42
C GLU A 116 -2.99 4.99 17.55
N ARG A 117 -2.31 4.95 16.41
CA ARG A 117 -0.87 5.17 16.34
C ARG A 117 -0.58 6.60 16.78
N LYS A 118 0.06 6.78 17.93
CA LYS A 118 0.70 8.05 18.27
C LYS A 118 1.99 8.15 17.49
N TRP A 119 2.15 9.19 16.68
CA TRP A 119 3.42 9.46 16.01
C TRP A 119 4.26 10.47 16.77
N LYS A 120 5.57 10.30 16.69
CA LYS A 120 6.55 11.23 17.23
C LYS A 120 7.51 11.61 16.13
N MET A 121 7.79 12.91 16.03
CA MET A 121 8.86 13.42 15.18
C MET A 121 10.20 13.02 15.80
N LYS A 122 11.08 12.44 14.99
CA LYS A 122 12.42 12.01 15.37
C LYS A 122 13.44 12.63 14.42
N PRO A 123 14.37 13.46 14.91
CA PRO A 123 15.50 13.90 14.11
C PRO A 123 16.50 12.74 13.96
N VAL A 124 16.80 12.37 12.72
CA VAL A 124 17.79 11.35 12.39
C VAL A 124 18.94 11.99 11.63
N HIS A 125 20.17 11.66 12.04
CA HIS A 125 21.36 12.15 11.35
C HIS A 125 21.72 11.17 10.23
N VAL A 126 21.67 11.65 8.99
CA VAL A 126 21.98 10.93 7.75
C VAL A 126 23.08 11.65 6.98
N THR A 127 23.78 11.00 6.06
CA THR A 127 24.68 11.69 5.14
C THR A 127 23.87 12.47 4.10
N LYS A 128 24.51 13.47 3.47
CA LYS A 128 23.88 14.21 2.37
C LYS A 128 23.45 13.28 1.23
N GLU A 129 24.32 12.35 0.86
CA GLU A 129 24.06 11.34 -0.18
C GLU A 129 22.84 10.47 0.15
N GLN A 130 22.70 9.98 1.40
CA GLN A 130 21.54 9.19 1.81
C GLN A 130 20.22 9.96 1.62
N LYS A 131 20.22 11.24 1.96
CA LYS A 131 19.04 12.09 1.83
C LYS A 131 18.70 12.33 0.36
N GLU A 132 19.70 12.58 -0.48
CA GLU A 132 19.54 12.74 -1.93
C GLU A 132 19.01 11.45 -2.58
N LEU A 133 19.54 10.28 -2.18
CA LEU A 133 19.06 8.97 -2.67
C LEU A 133 17.61 8.71 -2.25
N LEU A 134 17.24 8.97 -1.00
CA LEU A 134 15.84 8.84 -0.56
C LEU A 134 14.91 9.74 -1.38
N GLN A 135 15.30 10.98 -1.64
CA GLN A 135 14.51 11.94 -2.42
C GLN A 135 14.45 11.60 -3.91
N LYS A 136 15.47 10.89 -4.44
CA LYS A 136 15.47 10.38 -5.81
C LYS A 136 14.41 9.29 -6.01
N TYR A 137 14.27 8.38 -5.04
CA TYR A 137 13.38 7.22 -5.17
C TYR A 137 11.98 7.43 -4.57
N ILE A 138 11.84 8.30 -3.57
CA ILE A 138 10.59 8.51 -2.82
C ILE A 138 10.28 10.02 -2.78
N ASP A 139 9.02 10.39 -2.96
CA ASP A 139 8.57 11.76 -2.72
C ASP A 139 8.89 12.17 -1.27
N GLN A 140 9.43 13.38 -1.09
CA GLN A 140 9.79 13.91 0.23
C GLN A 140 8.66 13.79 1.26
N ARG A 141 7.40 13.92 0.84
CA ARG A 141 6.22 13.81 1.73
C ARG A 141 5.93 12.38 2.17
N GLU A 142 6.43 11.39 1.44
CA GLU A 142 6.17 9.97 1.67
C GLU A 142 7.32 9.25 2.39
N ILE A 143 8.51 9.86 2.49
CA ILE A 143 9.69 9.25 3.14
C ILE A 143 9.38 8.68 4.52
N SER A 144 8.62 9.39 5.36
CA SER A 144 8.27 8.91 6.71
C SER A 144 7.37 7.67 6.67
N ALA A 145 6.38 7.66 5.77
CA ALA A 145 5.46 6.54 5.64
C ALA A 145 6.14 5.30 5.07
N VAL A 146 6.94 5.47 4.01
CA VAL A 146 7.69 4.36 3.39
C VAL A 146 8.72 3.79 4.36
N LEU A 147 9.42 4.63 5.12
CA LEU A 147 10.36 4.17 6.13
C LEU A 147 9.66 3.44 7.28
N GLU A 148 8.50 3.93 7.75
CA GLU A 148 7.72 3.25 8.79
C GLU A 148 7.23 1.87 8.32
N ASP A 149 6.65 1.81 7.12
CA ASP A 149 6.16 0.55 6.54
C ASP A 149 7.34 -0.44 6.35
N PHE A 150 8.50 0.02 5.86
CA PHE A 150 9.71 -0.81 5.78
C PHE A 150 10.17 -1.32 7.15
N ILE A 151 10.18 -0.46 8.18
CA ILE A 151 10.58 -0.85 9.54
C ILE A 151 9.67 -1.93 10.10
N LEU A 152 8.36 -1.81 9.91
CA LEU A 152 7.37 -2.71 10.49
C LEU A 152 7.21 -4.02 9.71
N GLU A 153 7.29 -3.96 8.39
CA GLU A 153 6.95 -5.11 7.53
C GLU A 153 8.20 -5.91 7.10
N GLU A 154 9.37 -5.27 6.99
CA GLU A 154 10.51 -5.87 6.28
C GLU A 154 11.84 -5.84 7.04
N TYR A 155 12.09 -4.80 7.84
CA TYR A 155 13.38 -4.62 8.50
C TYR A 155 13.61 -5.65 9.61
N LYS A 156 14.59 -6.54 9.43
CA LYS A 156 14.93 -7.61 10.39
C LYS A 156 16.01 -7.23 11.41
N GLY A 157 16.47 -5.98 11.39
CA GLY A 157 17.58 -5.50 12.19
C GLY A 157 18.89 -5.36 11.38
N PRO A 158 19.96 -4.86 12.02
CA PRO A 158 21.24 -4.66 11.36
C PRO A 158 21.89 -5.97 10.95
N SER A 159 22.34 -6.05 9.69
CA SER A 159 23.13 -7.17 9.17
C SER A 159 24.64 -6.98 9.36
N VAL A 160 25.05 -5.94 10.08
CA VAL A 160 26.45 -5.53 10.28
C VAL A 160 26.89 -5.71 11.72
N SER A 161 28.22 -5.73 11.93
CA SER A 161 28.79 -5.82 13.28
C SER A 161 28.41 -4.60 14.14
N VAL A 162 28.42 -4.75 15.47
CA VAL A 162 28.16 -3.66 16.42
C VAL A 162 29.14 -2.48 16.21
N GLN A 163 30.39 -2.77 15.89
CA GLN A 163 31.40 -1.74 15.62
C GLN A 163 31.05 -0.92 14.39
N GLU A 164 30.61 -1.59 13.32
CA GLU A 164 30.22 -0.95 12.07
C GLU A 164 28.93 -0.15 12.21
N LEU A 165 27.93 -0.70 12.91
CA LEU A 165 26.67 -0.02 13.23
C LEU A 165 26.89 1.31 13.98
N LYS A 166 27.89 1.34 14.86
CA LYS A 166 28.25 2.53 15.66
C LYS A 166 29.20 3.48 14.94
N ARG A 167 29.76 3.07 13.80
CA ARG A 167 30.70 3.90 13.05
C ARG A 167 30.01 5.19 12.63
N ARG A 168 30.62 6.32 12.98
CA ARG A 168 30.15 7.62 12.49
C ARG A 168 30.62 7.79 11.05
N PRO A 169 29.74 8.20 10.12
CA PRO A 169 30.17 8.59 8.79
C PRO A 169 31.22 9.71 8.90
N LYS A 170 32.22 9.67 8.02
CA LYS A 170 33.27 10.72 7.96
C LYS A 170 32.75 12.02 7.33
N GLU A 171 31.65 11.93 6.59
CA GLU A 171 31.02 13.02 5.86
C GLU A 171 30.16 13.93 6.75
N LYS A 172 29.84 15.12 6.23
CA LYS A 172 28.88 16.02 6.88
C LYS A 172 27.51 15.35 6.98
N MET A 173 27.01 15.29 8.20
CA MET A 173 25.69 14.75 8.51
C MET A 173 24.64 15.86 8.38
N GLU A 174 23.51 15.53 7.77
CA GLU A 174 22.30 16.34 7.75
C GLU A 174 21.23 15.75 8.66
N ILE A 175 20.30 16.59 9.10
CA ILE A 175 19.14 16.16 9.87
C ILE A 175 17.99 15.86 8.90
N LEU A 176 17.54 14.61 8.93
CA LEU A 176 16.28 14.17 8.35
C LEU A 176 15.25 14.03 9.48
N VAL A 177 14.18 14.81 9.41
CA VAL A 177 13.08 14.71 10.38
C VAL A 177 12.08 13.70 9.86
N ILE A 178 11.95 12.57 10.56
CA ILE A 178 10.98 11.53 10.23
C ILE A 178 9.87 11.50 11.29
N THR A 179 8.67 11.15 10.85
CA THR A 179 7.52 10.91 11.73
C THR A 179 7.32 9.41 11.81
N ILE A 180 7.45 8.82 13.00
CA ILE A 180 7.29 7.37 13.21
C ILE A 180 6.26 7.11 14.29
N SER A 181 5.46 6.06 14.13
CA SER A 181 4.52 5.58 15.14
C SER A 181 5.21 5.00 16.38
N ASP A 182 4.46 4.94 17.47
CA ASP A 182 4.87 4.24 18.70
C ASP A 182 5.10 2.74 18.43
N ASP A 183 4.33 2.09 17.56
CA ASP A 183 4.53 0.69 17.14
C ASP A 183 5.93 0.49 16.51
N ALA A 184 6.29 1.32 15.53
CA ALA A 184 7.62 1.26 14.92
C ALA A 184 8.72 1.57 15.95
N THR A 185 8.45 2.50 16.86
CA THR A 185 9.37 2.81 17.96
C THR A 185 9.58 1.62 18.90
N GLU A 186 8.51 0.90 19.25
CA GLU A 186 8.57 -0.30 20.09
C GLU A 186 9.27 -1.45 19.39
N TYR A 187 9.01 -1.65 18.11
CA TYR A 187 9.72 -2.64 17.30
C TYR A 187 11.23 -2.39 17.29
N LEU A 188 11.64 -1.14 17.04
CA LEU A 188 13.05 -0.77 17.07
C LEU A 188 13.66 -0.91 18.48
N LYS A 189 12.91 -0.61 19.55
CA LYS A 189 13.35 -0.85 20.93
C LYS A 189 13.56 -2.35 21.20
N LYS A 190 12.69 -3.21 20.67
CA LYS A 190 12.84 -4.66 20.76
C LYS A 190 14.13 -5.13 20.10
N ILE A 191 14.47 -4.60 18.92
CA ILE A 191 15.77 -4.86 18.26
C ILE A 191 16.92 -4.42 19.17
N ILE A 192 16.86 -3.20 19.73
CA ILE A 192 17.93 -2.70 20.64
C ILE A 192 18.10 -3.61 21.85
N SER A 193 17.01 -4.16 22.40
CA SER A 193 17.05 -5.03 23.58
C SER A 193 17.76 -6.36 23.35
N GLN A 194 18.00 -6.76 22.10
CA GLN A 194 18.77 -7.95 21.75
C GLN A 194 20.28 -7.76 21.89
N TYR A 195 20.76 -6.51 22.00
CA TYR A 195 22.17 -6.20 22.20
C TYR A 195 22.51 -6.16 23.69
N ARG A 196 23.78 -6.40 24.03
CA ARG A 196 24.25 -6.29 25.41
C ARG A 196 24.23 -4.81 25.82
N ALA A 197 23.97 -4.54 27.10
CA ALA A 197 23.98 -3.16 27.62
C ALA A 197 25.33 -2.44 27.37
N GLU A 198 26.44 -3.20 27.41
CA GLU A 198 27.80 -2.74 27.13
C GLU A 198 28.01 -2.26 25.69
N ASP A 199 27.23 -2.79 24.73
CA ASP A 199 27.32 -2.43 23.31
C ASP A 199 26.87 -0.98 23.07
N LYS A 200 26.08 -0.40 24.00
CA LYS A 200 25.59 1.00 23.93
C LYS A 200 24.92 1.32 22.59
N VAL A 201 24.19 0.37 22.01
CA VAL A 201 23.41 0.56 20.79
C VAL A 201 22.22 1.47 21.10
N LYS A 202 22.00 2.48 20.26
CA LYS A 202 20.95 3.50 20.43
C LYS A 202 19.99 3.44 19.25
N MET A 203 18.79 3.96 19.46
CA MET A 203 17.76 4.13 18.42
C MET A 203 18.30 4.78 17.14
N ALA A 204 19.12 5.82 17.28
CA ALA A 204 19.71 6.50 16.14
C ALA A 204 20.62 5.61 15.28
N HIS A 205 21.27 4.59 15.86
CA HIS A 205 22.09 3.65 15.11
C HIS A 205 21.20 2.71 14.26
N ILE A 206 20.15 2.16 14.88
CA ILE A 206 19.20 1.26 14.20
C ILE A 206 18.44 2.01 13.10
N LEU A 207 17.98 3.24 13.36
CA LEU A 207 17.29 4.05 12.34
C LEU A 207 18.19 4.36 11.14
N ARG A 208 19.47 4.67 11.37
CA ARG A 208 20.41 4.91 10.26
C ARG A 208 20.64 3.66 9.43
N ASP A 209 20.74 2.51 10.09
CA ASP A 209 20.87 1.23 9.41
C ASP A 209 19.61 0.86 8.62
N ALA A 210 18.41 1.04 9.20
CA ALA A 210 17.15 0.85 8.49
C ALA A 210 17.06 1.73 7.24
N ILE A 211 17.46 3.00 7.32
CA ILE A 211 17.54 3.90 6.15
C ILE A 211 18.50 3.36 5.10
N ASN A 212 19.68 2.87 5.49
CA ASN A 212 20.64 2.28 4.56
C ASN A 212 20.09 1.05 3.84
N GLN A 213 19.45 0.15 4.57
CA GLN A 213 18.86 -1.05 3.99
C GLN A 213 17.70 -0.70 3.06
N LEU A 214 16.87 0.28 3.43
CA LEU A 214 15.83 0.80 2.55
C LEU A 214 16.41 1.37 1.26
N ILE A 215 17.43 2.23 1.34
CA ILE A 215 18.09 2.80 0.14
C ILE A 215 18.60 1.67 -0.77
N LYS A 216 19.34 0.69 -0.22
CA LYS A 216 19.82 -0.46 -1.00
C LYS A 216 18.70 -1.23 -1.67
N LYS A 217 17.56 -1.39 -0.99
CA LYS A 217 16.37 -2.03 -1.57
C LYS A 217 15.85 -1.19 -2.75
N LEU A 218 15.67 0.11 -2.57
CA LEU A 218 15.17 1.01 -3.62
C LEU A 218 16.12 1.06 -4.83
N GLU A 219 17.42 1.01 -4.61
CA GLU A 219 18.43 0.94 -5.66
C GLU A 219 18.36 -0.36 -6.45
N ASN A 220 18.16 -1.50 -5.77
CA ASN A 220 18.06 -2.81 -6.40
C ASN A 220 16.71 -3.02 -7.12
N GLU A 221 15.61 -2.53 -6.54
CA GLU A 221 14.26 -2.77 -7.07
C GLU A 221 13.77 -1.69 -8.03
N ASN A 222 14.42 -0.51 -8.04
CA ASN A 222 14.02 0.69 -8.79
C ASN A 222 12.48 0.84 -8.86
N PRO A 223 11.81 1.17 -7.74
CA PRO A 223 10.35 1.12 -7.64
C PRO A 223 9.63 2.03 -8.64
N GLN A 224 10.27 3.12 -9.10
CA GLN A 224 9.75 3.96 -10.18
C GLN A 224 9.73 3.22 -11.51
N LYS A 225 10.81 2.51 -11.86
CA LYS A 225 10.85 1.62 -13.03
C LYS A 225 9.78 0.54 -12.91
N LYS A 226 9.65 -0.11 -11.75
CA LYS A 226 8.66 -1.18 -11.54
C LYS A 226 7.23 -0.67 -11.67
N ALA A 227 6.93 0.53 -11.16
CA ALA A 227 5.62 1.17 -11.33
C ALA A 227 5.34 1.51 -12.81
N LEU A 228 6.33 1.99 -13.54
CA LEU A 228 6.22 2.26 -14.98
C LEU A 228 6.05 0.96 -15.79
N GLU A 229 6.77 -0.10 -15.47
CA GLU A 229 6.63 -1.43 -16.10
C GLU A 229 5.22 -2.00 -15.87
N LEU A 230 4.68 -1.87 -14.66
CA LEU A 230 3.34 -2.36 -14.34
C LEU A 230 2.26 -1.57 -15.11
N ARG A 231 2.42 -0.25 -15.19
CA ARG A 231 1.53 0.61 -15.99
C ARG A 231 1.61 0.27 -17.48
N LEU A 232 2.82 0.13 -18.01
CA LEU A 232 3.04 -0.27 -19.40
C LEU A 232 2.41 -1.62 -19.70
N LYS A 233 2.58 -2.59 -18.81
CA LYS A 233 1.99 -3.92 -18.95
C LYS A 233 0.46 -3.84 -19.01
N HIS A 234 -0.19 -3.10 -18.12
CA HIS A 234 -1.64 -2.93 -18.16
C HIS A 234 -2.10 -2.22 -19.44
N THR A 235 -1.40 -1.18 -19.88
CA THR A 235 -1.71 -0.50 -21.15
C THR A 235 -1.59 -1.43 -22.35
N ILE A 236 -0.60 -2.32 -22.37
CA ILE A 236 -0.46 -3.35 -23.42
C ILE A 236 -1.62 -4.36 -23.34
N GLU A 237 -1.98 -4.82 -22.14
CA GLU A 237 -3.10 -5.75 -21.93
C GLU A 237 -4.45 -5.15 -22.36
N GLU A 238 -4.67 -3.85 -22.14
CA GLU A 238 -5.84 -3.12 -22.64
C GLU A 238 -5.83 -2.98 -24.16
N LEU A 239 -4.69 -2.62 -24.76
CA LEU A 239 -4.56 -2.48 -26.20
C LEU A 239 -4.83 -3.81 -26.92
N MET A 240 -4.36 -4.91 -26.34
CA MET A 240 -4.60 -6.29 -26.80
C MET A 240 -6.08 -6.71 -26.83
N GLN A 241 -6.99 -5.96 -26.20
CA GLN A 241 -8.43 -6.20 -26.32
C GLN A 241 -8.99 -5.75 -27.68
N TYR A 242 -8.29 -4.84 -28.35
CA TYR A 242 -8.71 -4.20 -29.60
C TYR A 242 -7.72 -4.39 -30.75
N SER A 243 -6.58 -5.01 -30.48
CA SER A 243 -5.49 -5.22 -31.43
C SER A 243 -4.91 -6.62 -31.28
N THR A 244 -4.38 -7.14 -32.38
CA THR A 244 -3.65 -8.41 -32.41
C THR A 244 -2.25 -8.26 -31.80
N ILE A 245 -1.65 -9.39 -31.42
CA ILE A 245 -0.28 -9.40 -30.89
C ILE A 245 0.70 -8.79 -31.89
N GLU A 246 0.54 -9.09 -33.19
CA GLU A 246 1.43 -8.56 -34.23
C GLU A 246 1.34 -7.04 -34.35
N GLU A 247 0.13 -6.46 -34.30
CA GLU A 247 -0.07 -5.00 -34.36
C GLU A 247 0.53 -4.27 -33.15
N VAL A 248 0.41 -4.87 -31.95
CA VAL A 248 0.99 -4.30 -30.73
C VAL A 248 2.52 -4.37 -30.76
N GLN A 249 3.09 -5.47 -31.27
CA GLN A 249 4.53 -5.61 -31.46
C GLN A 249 5.06 -4.58 -32.47
N GLU A 250 4.41 -4.43 -33.61
CA GLU A 250 4.77 -3.44 -34.63
C GLU A 250 4.71 -2.00 -34.07
N LEU A 251 3.70 -1.69 -33.24
CA LEU A 251 3.60 -0.41 -32.54
C LEU A 251 4.79 -0.17 -31.60
N LEU A 252 5.16 -1.16 -30.79
CA LEU A 252 6.30 -1.04 -29.86
C LEU A 252 7.64 -0.92 -30.61
N GLU A 253 7.82 -1.65 -31.71
CA GLU A 253 9.01 -1.57 -32.56
C GLU A 253 9.12 -0.20 -33.28
N ASN A 254 7.99 0.36 -33.73
CA ASN A 254 7.92 1.70 -34.31
C ASN A 254 8.24 2.82 -33.30
N TYR A 255 8.07 2.57 -32.00
CA TYR A 255 8.51 3.50 -30.96
C TYR A 255 10.03 3.42 -30.72
N ASN A 256 10.63 2.23 -30.80
CA ASN A 256 12.08 2.05 -30.67
C ASN A 256 12.88 2.67 -31.83
N THR A 257 12.26 2.83 -33.01
CA THR A 257 12.91 3.36 -34.22
C THR A 257 12.75 4.86 -34.41
N LYS A 258 12.00 5.56 -33.54
CA LYS A 258 11.85 7.03 -33.59
C LYS A 258 12.94 7.79 -32.83
N GLU A 259 13.87 7.10 -32.15
CA GLU A 259 15.00 7.70 -31.43
C GLU A 259 16.37 7.51 -32.13
N GLU A 260 16.40 7.20 -33.43
CA GLU A 260 17.60 7.36 -34.29
C GLU A 260 17.51 8.57 -35.22
#